data_AF-A0A1F4GGB7-F1
#
_entry.id   AF-A0A1F4GGB7-F1
#
_cell.length_a   1.000
_cell.length_b   1.000
_cell.length_c   1.000
_cell.angle_alpha   90.00
_cell.angle_beta   90.00
_cell.angle_gamma   90.00
#
_symmetry.space_group_name_H-M   'P 1'
#
loop_
_entity.id
_entity.type
_entity.pdbx_description
1 polymer ?
#
loop_
_entity_poly.entity_id
_entity_poly.type
_entity_poly.pdbx_seq_one_letter_code
_entity_poly.pdbx_strand_id
1 'polypeptide(L)'
;MVGLVHDLVVQFQSIQEFNMTTALRASRQMLIASGLLASVAGAQALTVTMPTSLIDAQAQFNFSDTASNVMANMGFSVSALGNTRSVGGSIWNYMMPVTQVALDVSLFPWDLSPVSGQASGSGLLIQGDNGALSLANFGLDFSRNVLTADLGTSTGIIKNFDVYSFKVDQDLHLSTSGGLSMKMSLQNMILTSGAQAQFASALQLEPFAVVILPRLNFGSLDINISPSLRFNVSDKPLIAAVPENSTLLMLVTGMFGIGFVARHRMVR
;
A
#
# COMPACT_ATOMS: atom_id res chain seq x y z
N MET A 1 -26.88 -18.30 57.43
CA MET A 1 -26.31 -19.00 56.25
C MET A 1 -26.39 -18.21 54.94
N VAL A 2 -27.06 -17.05 54.86
CA VAL A 2 -27.19 -16.25 53.62
C VAL A 2 -26.08 -15.19 53.44
N GLY A 3 -25.50 -14.66 54.53
CA GLY A 3 -24.44 -13.64 54.45
C GLY A 3 -23.09 -14.16 53.93
N LEU A 4 -22.75 -15.42 54.21
CA LEU A 4 -21.45 -16.01 53.83
C LEU A 4 -21.35 -16.34 52.34
N VAL A 5 -22.49 -16.52 51.66
CA VAL A 5 -22.54 -16.77 50.21
C VAL A 5 -22.45 -15.46 49.43
N HIS A 6 -22.93 -14.34 49.99
CA HIS A 6 -22.86 -13.04 49.33
C HIS A 6 -21.42 -12.49 49.31
N ASP A 7 -20.66 -12.66 50.40
CA ASP A 7 -19.25 -12.24 50.46
C ASP A 7 -18.35 -13.06 49.52
N LEU A 8 -18.61 -14.36 49.36
CA LEU A 8 -17.86 -15.22 48.45
C LEU A 8 -18.09 -14.87 46.97
N VAL A 9 -19.30 -14.44 46.60
CA VAL A 9 -19.61 -14.03 45.21
C VAL A 9 -18.98 -12.68 44.88
N VAL A 10 -18.96 -11.73 45.82
CA VAL A 10 -18.32 -10.42 45.62
C VAL A 10 -16.79 -10.54 45.56
N GLN A 11 -16.18 -11.43 46.37
CA GLN A 11 -14.74 -11.70 46.26
C GLN A 11 -14.37 -12.34 44.92
N PHE A 12 -15.17 -13.27 44.38
CA PHE A 12 -14.91 -13.90 43.09
C PHE A 12 -15.02 -12.93 41.90
N GLN A 13 -15.94 -11.96 41.94
CA GLN A 13 -16.01 -10.91 40.91
C GLN A 13 -14.82 -9.95 40.96
N SER A 14 -14.37 -9.54 42.16
CA SER A 14 -13.22 -8.63 42.28
C SER A 14 -11.89 -9.26 41.82
N ILE A 15 -11.72 -10.58 41.98
CA ILE A 15 -10.52 -11.31 41.55
C ILE A 15 -10.50 -11.48 40.02
N GLN A 16 -11.66 -11.59 39.36
CA GLN A 16 -11.72 -11.63 37.90
C GLN A 16 -11.39 -10.27 37.26
N GLU A 17 -11.88 -9.16 37.82
CA GLU A 17 -11.59 -7.81 37.28
C GLU A 17 -10.13 -7.37 37.48
N PHE A 18 -9.51 -7.76 38.61
CA PHE A 18 -8.10 -7.46 38.88
C PHE A 18 -7.14 -8.25 37.97
N ASN A 19 -7.51 -9.48 37.60
CA ASN A 19 -6.70 -10.30 36.69
C ASN A 19 -6.80 -9.83 35.23
N MET A 20 -7.93 -9.25 34.81
CA MET A 20 -8.10 -8.78 33.43
C MET A 20 -7.38 -7.44 33.17
N THR A 21 -7.32 -6.54 34.16
CA THR A 21 -6.58 -5.26 34.05
C THR A 21 -5.07 -5.44 34.15
N THR A 22 -4.59 -6.45 34.87
CA THR A 22 -3.15 -6.72 35.00
C THR A 22 -2.60 -7.45 33.76
N ALA A 23 -3.38 -8.36 33.15
CA ALA A 23 -3.03 -9.00 31.88
C ALA A 23 -3.04 -8.02 30.68
N LEU A 24 -3.93 -7.00 30.69
CA LEU A 24 -3.95 -5.95 29.66
C LEU A 24 -2.81 -4.93 29.79
N ARG A 25 -2.15 -4.84 30.95
CA ARG A 25 -0.98 -3.96 31.16
C ARG A 25 0.34 -4.70 30.94
N ALA A 26 0.39 -6.01 31.24
CA ALA A 26 1.55 -6.85 30.95
C ALA A 26 1.73 -7.10 29.43
N SER A 27 0.63 -7.18 28.66
CA SER A 27 0.68 -7.27 27.20
C SER A 27 1.05 -5.95 26.50
N ARG A 28 1.06 -4.82 27.21
CA ARG A 28 1.48 -3.50 26.67
C ARG A 28 2.99 -3.25 26.74
N GLN A 29 3.78 -4.09 27.42
CA GLN A 29 5.22 -3.87 27.61
C GLN A 29 6.13 -4.99 27.11
N MET A 30 5.60 -6.04 26.45
CA MET A 30 6.38 -7.21 26.00
C MET A 30 6.22 -7.49 24.50
N LEU A 31 6.43 -6.49 23.64
CA LEU A 31 6.58 -6.75 22.19
C LEU A 31 7.68 -5.90 21.51
N ILE A 32 8.72 -5.53 22.26
CA ILE A 32 9.92 -4.87 21.71
C ILE A 32 11.16 -5.54 22.30
N ALA A 33 11.40 -6.81 21.94
CA ALA A 33 12.61 -7.52 22.35
C ALA A 33 12.92 -8.70 21.42
N SER A 34 13.13 -8.44 20.13
CA SER A 34 13.70 -9.43 19.22
C SER A 34 14.38 -8.70 18.05
N GLY A 35 15.65 -8.38 18.22
CA GLY A 35 16.44 -7.71 17.17
C GLY A 35 17.85 -7.23 17.57
N LEU A 36 18.39 -7.63 18.73
CA LEU A 36 19.79 -7.30 19.09
C LEU A 36 20.71 -8.49 18.82
N LEU A 37 21.32 -8.55 17.63
CA LEU A 37 22.58 -9.26 17.41
C LEU A 37 23.50 -8.51 16.41
N ALA A 38 24.55 -7.93 17.00
CA ALA A 38 25.93 -7.68 16.53
C ALA A 38 26.21 -6.99 15.18
N SER A 39 26.84 -5.81 15.24
CA SER A 39 28.14 -5.56 14.59
C SER A 39 28.94 -4.48 15.33
N VAL A 40 30.27 -4.62 15.29
CA VAL A 40 31.25 -3.98 16.17
C VAL A 40 31.89 -2.78 15.47
N ALA A 41 32.09 -1.70 16.23
CA ALA A 41 33.01 -0.57 16.00
C ALA A 41 32.95 0.18 14.65
N GLY A 42 32.28 1.33 14.71
CA GLY A 42 32.18 2.40 13.72
C GLY A 42 30.92 3.17 14.08
N ALA A 43 30.84 4.48 13.85
CA ALA A 43 29.56 5.19 13.98
C ALA A 43 28.62 4.65 12.87
N GLN A 44 27.95 3.52 13.13
CA GLN A 44 27.15 2.80 12.16
C GLN A 44 25.69 2.99 12.54
N ALA A 45 24.94 3.65 11.65
CA ALA A 45 23.49 3.64 11.71
C ALA A 45 23.01 2.19 11.68
N LEU A 46 22.17 1.81 12.63
CA LEU A 46 21.60 0.47 12.73
C LEU A 46 20.24 0.47 12.03
N THR A 47 20.12 -0.23 10.90
CA THR A 47 18.81 -0.41 10.26
C THR A 47 17.95 -1.38 11.09
N VAL A 48 16.85 -0.89 11.65
CA VAL A 48 15.84 -1.68 12.37
C VAL A 48 14.60 -1.83 11.49
N THR A 49 14.24 -3.07 11.19
CA THR A 49 13.01 -3.41 10.46
C THR A 49 11.92 -3.85 11.43
N MET A 50 10.75 -3.23 11.35
CA MET A 50 9.60 -3.52 12.20
C MET A 50 8.40 -3.98 11.37
N PRO A 51 7.83 -5.16 11.64
CA PRO A 51 6.53 -5.53 11.09
C PRO A 51 5.44 -4.67 11.74
N THR A 52 4.62 -4.00 10.93
CA THR A 52 3.53 -3.12 11.39
C THR A 52 2.16 -3.73 11.14
N SER A 53 2.07 -5.03 10.90
CA SER A 53 0.81 -5.72 10.63
C SER A 53 -0.21 -5.60 11.77
N LEU A 54 0.27 -5.62 13.02
CA LEU A 54 -0.54 -5.52 14.23
C LEU A 54 -0.66 -4.11 14.81
N ILE A 55 0.03 -3.13 14.20
CA ILE A 55 0.08 -1.73 14.64
C ILE A 55 -0.67 -0.88 13.61
N ASP A 56 -1.32 0.18 14.05
CA ASP A 56 -2.10 1.06 13.19
C ASP A 56 -1.18 1.95 12.35
N ALA A 57 -0.77 1.37 11.22
CA ALA A 57 0.14 1.94 10.24
C ALA A 57 -0.56 2.05 8.89
N GLN A 58 -0.84 3.26 8.44
CA GLN A 58 -1.62 3.55 7.24
C GLN A 58 -0.85 4.49 6.33
N ALA A 59 -0.97 4.25 5.03
CA ALA A 59 -0.51 5.14 3.99
C ALA A 59 -1.72 5.54 3.14
N GLN A 60 -2.00 6.83 3.04
CA GLN A 60 -3.09 7.36 2.24
C GLN A 60 -2.52 8.00 0.99
N PHE A 61 -2.81 7.43 -0.17
CA PHE A 61 -2.48 8.02 -1.46
C PHE A 61 -3.64 8.91 -1.90
N ASN A 62 -3.34 10.20 -2.05
CA ASN A 62 -4.28 11.22 -2.49
C ASN A 62 -3.91 11.63 -3.90
N PHE A 63 -4.75 11.32 -4.88
CA PHE A 63 -4.51 11.79 -6.23
C PHE A 63 -4.69 13.31 -6.29
N SER A 64 -3.85 14.01 -7.05
CA SER A 64 -4.01 15.45 -7.25
C SER A 64 -5.30 15.74 -8.03
N ASP A 65 -5.93 16.89 -7.78
CA ASP A 65 -7.11 17.32 -8.53
C ASP A 65 -6.80 17.41 -10.04
N THR A 66 -5.61 17.88 -10.40
CA THR A 66 -5.18 17.95 -11.80
C THR A 66 -5.09 16.56 -12.42
N ALA A 67 -4.41 15.61 -11.76
CA ALA A 67 -4.24 14.27 -12.31
C ALA A 67 -5.57 13.51 -12.39
N SER A 68 -6.36 13.57 -11.32
CA SER A 68 -7.68 12.92 -11.29
C SER A 68 -8.62 13.48 -12.34
N ASN A 69 -8.69 14.82 -12.52
CA ASN A 69 -9.52 15.43 -13.56
C ASN A 69 -9.04 15.10 -14.96
N VAL A 70 -7.72 15.17 -15.23
CA VAL A 70 -7.17 14.83 -16.55
C VAL A 70 -7.46 13.36 -16.88
N MET A 71 -7.18 12.45 -15.96
CA MET A 71 -7.41 11.03 -16.17
C MET A 71 -8.90 10.71 -16.30
N ALA A 72 -9.77 11.30 -15.49
CA ALA A 72 -11.22 11.11 -15.58
C ALA A 72 -11.79 11.65 -16.92
N ASN A 73 -11.33 12.81 -17.38
CA ASN A 73 -11.71 13.37 -18.69
C ASN A 73 -11.21 12.51 -19.86
N MET A 74 -10.17 11.71 -19.64
CA MET A 74 -9.67 10.73 -20.58
C MET A 74 -10.37 9.36 -20.49
N GLY A 75 -11.40 9.22 -19.64
CA GLY A 75 -12.14 7.97 -19.47
C GLY A 75 -11.45 6.97 -18.54
N PHE A 76 -10.41 7.36 -17.79
CA PHE A 76 -9.80 6.50 -16.80
C PHE A 76 -10.55 6.53 -15.47
N SER A 77 -10.56 5.39 -14.80
CA SER A 77 -11.01 5.20 -13.44
C SER A 77 -9.92 4.51 -12.63
N VAL A 78 -9.93 4.76 -11.32
CA VAL A 78 -9.07 4.07 -10.36
C VAL A 78 -9.97 3.33 -9.37
N SER A 79 -9.59 2.13 -8.99
CA SER A 79 -10.30 1.32 -8.00
C SER A 79 -9.33 0.64 -7.04
N ALA A 80 -9.81 0.39 -5.82
CA ALA A 80 -9.03 -0.26 -4.78
C ALA A 80 -8.97 -1.77 -5.01
N LEU A 81 -7.80 -2.38 -4.76
CA LEU A 81 -7.61 -3.83 -4.75
C LEU A 81 -7.04 -4.31 -3.41
N GLY A 82 -7.34 -5.56 -3.06
CA GLY A 82 -6.79 -6.21 -1.86
C GLY A 82 -7.16 -5.49 -0.56
N ASN A 83 -6.14 -5.16 0.23
CA ASN A 83 -6.30 -4.45 1.50
C ASN A 83 -6.61 -2.94 1.35
N THR A 84 -6.50 -2.40 0.14
CA THR A 84 -6.74 -0.98 -0.12
C THR A 84 -8.21 -0.63 0.10
N ARG A 85 -8.49 0.55 0.67
CA ARG A 85 -9.84 1.07 0.84
C ARG A 85 -9.95 2.48 0.28
N SER A 86 -11.04 2.78 -0.40
CA SER A 86 -11.34 4.17 -0.78
C SER A 86 -11.70 4.97 0.47
N VAL A 87 -11.13 6.17 0.59
CA VAL A 87 -11.43 7.13 1.66
C VAL A 87 -12.27 8.25 1.06
N GLY A 88 -13.41 8.57 1.67
CA GLY A 88 -14.28 9.64 1.18
C GLY A 88 -13.60 11.02 1.19
N GLY A 89 -14.02 11.93 0.32
CA GLY A 89 -13.57 13.33 0.32
C GLY A 89 -13.30 13.90 -1.09
N SER A 90 -12.46 13.24 -1.89
CA SER A 90 -12.18 13.60 -3.29
C SER A 90 -12.28 12.38 -4.21
N ILE A 91 -12.08 12.58 -5.53
CA ILE A 91 -12.46 11.61 -6.56
C ILE A 91 -11.61 10.34 -6.49
N TRP A 92 -10.36 10.37 -6.02
CA TRP A 92 -9.50 9.19 -5.86
C TRP A 92 -8.56 9.30 -4.65
N ASN A 93 -9.04 8.91 -3.47
CA ASN A 93 -8.20 8.74 -2.27
C ASN A 93 -8.25 7.31 -1.80
N TYR A 94 -7.09 6.74 -1.50
CA TYR A 94 -6.96 5.34 -1.13
C TYR A 94 -6.06 5.16 0.08
N MET A 95 -6.59 4.52 1.11
CA MET A 95 -5.86 4.10 2.29
C MET A 95 -5.35 2.68 2.10
N MET A 96 -4.07 2.50 2.39
CA MET A 96 -3.32 1.27 2.25
C MET A 96 -2.64 0.93 3.59
N PRO A 97 -2.93 -0.23 4.18
CA PRO A 97 -2.23 -0.71 5.36
C PRO A 97 -0.72 -0.87 5.10
N VAL A 98 0.11 -0.15 5.86
CA VAL A 98 1.56 -0.35 5.88
C VAL A 98 1.85 -1.60 6.71
N THR A 99 2.52 -2.59 6.12
CA THR A 99 2.81 -3.89 6.74
C THR A 99 4.22 -3.97 7.31
N GLN A 100 5.15 -3.14 6.84
CA GLN A 100 6.53 -3.12 7.31
C GLN A 100 7.16 -1.75 7.12
N VAL A 101 8.04 -1.37 8.05
CA VAL A 101 8.89 -0.17 7.95
C VAL A 101 10.31 -0.52 8.38
N ALA A 102 11.29 0.01 7.66
CA ALA A 102 12.69 -0.01 8.08
C ALA A 102 13.16 1.41 8.38
N LEU A 103 13.81 1.59 9.51
CA LEU A 103 14.37 2.86 9.98
C LEU A 103 15.86 2.68 10.26
N ASP A 104 16.67 3.68 9.96
CA ASP A 104 18.06 3.75 10.39
C ASP A 104 18.14 4.48 11.71
N VAL A 105 18.78 3.84 12.70
CA VAL A 105 18.99 4.39 14.04
C VAL A 105 20.43 4.85 14.16
N SER A 106 20.64 6.16 14.24
CA SER A 106 21.92 6.75 14.64
C SER A 106 21.92 7.00 16.13
N LEU A 107 22.94 6.52 16.84
CA LEU A 107 23.01 6.66 18.31
C LEU A 107 23.69 7.97 18.74
N PHE A 108 24.50 8.60 17.87
CA PHE A 108 25.21 9.85 18.15
C PHE A 108 25.40 10.69 16.86
N PRO A 109 24.67 11.81 16.69
CA PRO A 109 23.52 12.24 17.49
C PRO A 109 22.40 11.19 17.43
N TRP A 110 21.52 11.19 18.45
CA TRP A 110 20.35 10.32 18.42
C TRP A 110 19.42 10.79 17.30
N ASP A 111 19.34 10.01 16.23
CA ASP A 111 18.56 10.33 15.04
C ASP A 111 17.94 9.06 14.44
N LEU A 112 16.79 9.21 13.82
CA LEU A 112 16.01 8.13 13.23
C LEU A 112 15.55 8.58 11.85
N SER A 113 15.97 7.88 10.80
CA SER A 113 15.59 8.21 9.43
C SER A 113 14.87 7.03 8.75
N PRO A 114 13.87 7.29 7.90
CA PRO A 114 13.17 6.22 7.20
C PRO A 114 14.05 5.68 6.07
N VAL A 115 14.17 4.35 5.97
CA VAL A 115 14.95 3.67 4.93
C VAL A 115 14.02 3.06 3.89
N SER A 116 12.99 2.35 4.34
CA SER A 116 11.97 1.78 3.45
C SER A 116 10.63 1.57 4.15
N GLY A 117 9.59 1.39 3.35
CA GLY A 117 8.24 1.02 3.81
C GLY A 117 7.60 0.05 2.84
N GLN A 118 6.69 -0.79 3.32
CA GLN A 118 5.94 -1.73 2.49
C GLN A 118 4.46 -1.73 2.88
N ALA A 119 3.59 -1.81 1.88
CA ALA A 119 2.15 -2.02 2.02
C ALA A 119 1.75 -3.28 1.25
N SER A 120 2.19 -4.44 1.74
CA SER A 120 1.90 -5.75 1.16
C SER A 120 0.40 -6.03 1.17
N GLY A 121 -0.09 -6.70 0.13
CA GLY A 121 -1.51 -7.06 0.02
C GLY A 121 -2.43 -5.92 -0.43
N SER A 122 -1.91 -4.69 -0.54
CA SER A 122 -2.63 -3.52 -1.04
C SER A 122 -2.41 -3.35 -2.55
N GLY A 123 -3.40 -2.83 -3.26
CA GLY A 123 -3.28 -2.54 -4.69
C GLY A 123 -4.26 -1.50 -5.21
N LEU A 124 -4.02 -1.07 -6.45
CA LEU A 124 -4.88 -0.18 -7.24
C LEU A 124 -5.04 -0.79 -8.64
N LEU A 125 -6.24 -0.72 -9.20
CA LEU A 125 -6.51 -0.98 -10.62
C LEU A 125 -6.82 0.35 -11.29
N ILE A 126 -6.06 0.68 -12.33
CA ILE A 126 -6.30 1.82 -13.21
C ILE A 126 -6.83 1.26 -14.52
N GLN A 127 -8.03 1.68 -14.91
CA GLN A 127 -8.73 1.14 -16.07
C GLN A 127 -9.27 2.28 -16.92
N GLY A 128 -9.04 2.20 -18.22
CA GLY A 128 -9.74 3.01 -19.23
C GLY A 128 -10.50 2.12 -20.21
N ASP A 129 -11.06 2.74 -21.23
CA ASP A 129 -11.90 2.05 -22.21
C ASP A 129 -11.14 0.95 -22.98
N ASN A 130 -9.86 1.20 -23.28
CA ASN A 130 -9.07 0.35 -24.17
C ASN A 130 -7.95 -0.43 -23.46
N GLY A 131 -7.74 -0.19 -22.16
CA GLY A 131 -6.59 -0.74 -21.46
C GLY A 131 -6.70 -0.61 -19.95
N ALA A 132 -5.89 -1.38 -19.25
CA ALA A 132 -5.85 -1.38 -17.81
C ALA A 132 -4.47 -1.80 -17.31
N LEU A 133 -4.12 -1.32 -16.11
CA LEU A 133 -2.95 -1.75 -15.36
C LEU A 133 -3.31 -1.86 -13.89
N SER A 134 -2.69 -2.82 -13.20
CA SER A 134 -2.76 -2.93 -11.74
C SER A 134 -1.41 -2.60 -11.13
N LEU A 135 -1.45 -1.99 -9.95
CA LEU A 135 -0.31 -1.78 -9.08
C LEU A 135 -0.60 -2.51 -7.77
N ALA A 136 0.30 -3.34 -7.28
CA ALA A 136 0.12 -4.09 -6.05
C ALA A 136 1.41 -4.11 -5.20
N ASN A 137 1.29 -4.42 -3.92
CA ASN A 137 2.43 -4.58 -3.01
C ASN A 137 3.37 -3.38 -3.04
N PHE A 138 2.86 -2.22 -2.65
CA PHE A 138 3.61 -0.98 -2.74
C PHE A 138 4.82 -0.98 -1.80
N GLY A 139 5.96 -0.52 -2.32
CA GLY A 139 7.18 -0.30 -1.56
C GLY A 139 7.63 1.15 -1.63
N LEU A 140 8.32 1.61 -0.60
CA LEU A 140 9.00 2.89 -0.56
C LEU A 140 10.50 2.66 -0.40
N ASP A 141 11.28 3.30 -1.25
CA ASP A 141 12.74 3.34 -1.18
C ASP A 141 13.16 4.80 -1.00
N PHE A 142 13.49 5.18 0.22
CA PHE A 142 13.88 6.55 0.56
C PHE A 142 15.30 6.89 0.10
N SER A 143 16.14 5.88 -0.17
CA SER A 143 17.48 6.10 -0.73
C SER A 143 17.41 6.56 -2.18
N ARG A 144 16.48 5.99 -2.95
CA ARG A 144 16.24 6.35 -4.36
C ARG A 144 15.13 7.40 -4.54
N ASN A 145 14.37 7.70 -3.48
CA ASN A 145 13.14 8.50 -3.52
C ASN A 145 12.11 7.97 -4.53
N VAL A 146 11.88 6.65 -4.49
CA VAL A 146 10.99 5.95 -5.43
C VAL A 146 9.95 5.13 -4.68
N LEU A 147 8.70 5.23 -5.13
CA LEU A 147 7.62 4.31 -4.79
C LEU A 147 7.58 3.18 -5.83
N THR A 148 7.75 1.96 -5.37
CA THR A 148 7.72 0.74 -6.17
C THR A 148 6.37 0.03 -6.04
N ALA A 149 6.05 -0.80 -7.03
CA ALA A 149 4.91 -1.72 -6.96
C ALA A 149 5.13 -2.90 -7.90
N ASP A 150 4.41 -3.99 -7.65
CA ASP A 150 4.17 -5.01 -8.66
C ASP A 150 3.20 -4.45 -9.71
N LEU A 151 3.70 -4.29 -10.93
CA LEU A 151 2.94 -3.79 -12.07
C LEU A 151 2.34 -4.98 -12.84
N GLY A 152 1.01 -5.10 -12.81
CA GLY A 152 0.27 -6.03 -13.65
C GLY A 152 -0.27 -5.34 -14.90
N THR A 153 0.04 -5.88 -16.07
CA THR A 153 -0.53 -5.45 -17.36
C THR A 153 -1.07 -6.68 -18.09
N SER A 154 -1.72 -6.49 -19.24
CA SER A 154 -2.20 -7.62 -20.06
C SER A 154 -1.06 -8.52 -20.58
N THR A 155 0.20 -8.06 -20.53
CA THR A 155 1.37 -8.84 -20.96
C THR A 155 2.03 -9.62 -19.83
N GLY A 156 1.67 -9.36 -18.57
CA GLY A 156 2.18 -10.08 -17.41
C GLY A 156 2.39 -9.19 -16.19
N ILE A 157 3.19 -9.68 -15.24
CA ILE A 157 3.48 -8.99 -13.97
C ILE A 157 4.97 -8.69 -13.88
N ILE A 158 5.32 -7.43 -13.64
CA ILE A 158 6.69 -6.98 -13.35
C ILE A 158 6.77 -6.67 -11.85
N LYS A 159 7.61 -7.38 -11.11
CA LYS A 159 7.76 -7.24 -9.66
C LYS A 159 8.64 -6.05 -9.28
N ASN A 160 8.33 -5.39 -8.16
CA ASN A 160 9.12 -4.28 -7.59
C ASN A 160 9.51 -3.20 -8.62
N PHE A 161 8.57 -2.86 -9.50
CA PHE A 161 8.77 -1.89 -10.56
C PHE A 161 8.74 -0.45 -10.01
N ASP A 162 9.66 0.39 -10.43
CA ASP A 162 9.75 1.79 -10.00
C ASP A 162 8.62 2.62 -10.64
N VAL A 163 7.57 2.96 -9.88
CA VAL A 163 6.37 3.61 -10.41
C VAL A 163 6.48 5.13 -10.37
N TYR A 164 6.64 5.69 -9.17
CA TYR A 164 6.70 7.14 -8.97
C TYR A 164 8.02 7.54 -8.30
N SER A 165 8.63 8.63 -8.76
CA SER A 165 9.56 9.39 -7.93
C SER A 165 8.78 10.35 -7.05
N PHE A 166 9.34 10.67 -5.87
CA PHE A 166 8.70 11.56 -4.92
C PHE A 166 9.70 12.53 -4.28
N LYS A 167 9.18 13.53 -3.58
CA LYS A 167 9.93 14.39 -2.67
C LYS A 167 9.35 14.29 -1.26
N VAL A 168 10.21 14.23 -0.26
CA VAL A 168 9.81 14.30 1.14
C VAL A 168 9.47 15.76 1.47
N ASP A 169 8.27 16.02 2.00
CA ASP A 169 7.78 17.38 2.28
C ASP A 169 7.75 17.70 3.78
N GLN A 170 7.22 16.79 4.60
CA GLN A 170 7.30 16.89 6.06
C GLN A 170 8.26 15.85 6.61
N ASP A 171 9.25 16.34 7.36
CA ASP A 171 10.23 15.53 8.06
C ASP A 171 9.56 14.56 9.03
N LEU A 172 10.22 13.42 9.23
CA LEU A 172 9.75 12.32 10.06
C LEU A 172 9.51 12.79 11.51
N HIS A 173 8.25 12.97 11.88
CA HIS A 173 7.87 13.27 13.24
C HIS A 173 7.72 11.99 14.05
N LEU A 174 8.74 11.69 14.86
CA LEU A 174 8.74 10.58 15.80
C LEU A 174 8.40 11.06 17.21
N SER A 175 7.36 10.49 17.80
CA SER A 175 7.15 10.60 19.25
C SER A 175 7.28 9.22 19.87
N THR A 176 7.99 9.16 21.00
CA THR A 176 8.09 8.00 21.89
C THR A 176 7.25 8.15 23.15
N SER A 177 6.58 9.31 23.34
CA SER A 177 5.73 9.58 24.49
C SER A 177 4.44 8.77 24.39
N GLY A 178 4.48 7.51 24.87
CA GLY A 178 3.35 6.57 24.84
C GLY A 178 3.43 5.48 23.78
N GLY A 179 4.58 5.32 23.10
CA GLY A 179 4.81 4.36 22.02
C GLY A 179 5.37 5.03 20.78
N LEU A 180 5.91 4.26 19.83
CA LEU A 180 6.47 4.80 18.58
C LEU A 180 5.32 5.25 17.66
N SER A 181 5.29 6.54 17.35
CA SER A 181 4.43 7.11 16.31
C SER A 181 5.27 7.80 15.26
N MET A 182 4.86 7.73 14.00
CA MET A 182 5.57 8.31 12.87
C MET A 182 4.56 8.96 11.92
N LYS A 183 4.83 10.20 11.54
CA LYS A 183 4.06 10.92 10.51
C LYS A 183 5.01 11.48 9.46
N MET A 184 4.65 11.31 8.20
CA MET A 184 5.42 11.77 7.06
C MET A 184 4.49 12.02 5.88
N SER A 185 4.82 13.02 5.07
CA SER A 185 4.12 13.30 3.82
C SER A 185 5.10 13.33 2.67
N LEU A 186 4.77 12.59 1.61
CA LEU A 186 5.50 12.58 0.34
C LEU A 186 4.68 13.35 -0.68
N GLN A 187 5.32 14.25 -1.40
CA GLN A 187 4.69 15.06 -2.43
C GLN A 187 5.35 14.87 -3.79
N ASN A 188 4.70 15.42 -4.82
CA ASN A 188 5.21 15.42 -6.20
C ASN A 188 5.44 14.01 -6.72
N MET A 189 4.43 13.15 -6.60
CA MET A 189 4.44 11.80 -7.15
C MET A 189 4.46 11.89 -8.68
N ILE A 190 5.63 11.77 -9.31
CA ILE A 190 5.81 11.86 -10.76
C ILE A 190 6.18 10.49 -11.29
N LEU A 191 5.54 10.04 -12.38
CA LEU A 191 5.88 8.75 -12.98
C LEU A 191 7.35 8.71 -13.40
N THR A 192 8.04 7.62 -13.09
CA THR A 192 9.38 7.37 -13.65
C THR A 192 9.31 7.21 -15.17
N SER A 193 10.43 7.40 -15.87
CA SER A 193 10.46 7.23 -17.33
C SER A 193 10.05 5.82 -17.76
N GLY A 194 10.44 4.80 -17.01
CA GLY A 194 9.99 3.42 -17.22
C GLY A 194 8.48 3.29 -17.03
N ALA A 195 7.94 3.88 -15.96
CA ALA A 195 6.51 3.83 -15.68
C ALA A 195 5.67 4.58 -16.71
N GLN A 196 6.15 5.70 -17.23
CA GLN A 196 5.47 6.43 -18.31
C GLN A 196 5.25 5.54 -19.55
N ALA A 197 6.27 4.79 -19.97
CA ALA A 197 6.17 3.89 -21.11
C ALA A 197 5.19 2.73 -20.84
N GLN A 198 5.22 2.15 -19.64
CA GLN A 198 4.30 1.09 -19.27
C GLN A 198 2.85 1.58 -19.15
N PHE A 199 2.62 2.74 -18.55
CA PHE A 199 1.30 3.36 -18.47
C PHE A 199 0.77 3.69 -19.87
N ALA A 200 1.60 4.30 -20.72
CA ALA A 200 1.25 4.60 -22.11
C ALA A 200 0.82 3.35 -22.88
N SER A 201 1.60 2.27 -22.76
CA SER A 201 1.31 1.01 -23.44
C SER A 201 0.10 0.27 -22.85
N ALA A 202 0.01 0.16 -21.52
CA ALA A 202 -1.00 -0.66 -20.86
C ALA A 202 -2.40 -0.02 -20.88
N LEU A 203 -2.46 1.31 -20.80
CA LEU A 203 -3.70 2.07 -20.90
C LEU A 203 -4.05 2.47 -22.34
N GLN A 204 -3.19 2.13 -23.32
CA GLN A 204 -3.33 2.52 -24.72
C GLN A 204 -3.55 4.03 -24.87
N LEU A 205 -2.65 4.80 -24.25
CA LEU A 205 -2.78 6.26 -24.23
C LEU A 205 -2.56 6.86 -25.62
N GLU A 206 -3.42 7.82 -25.96
CA GLU A 206 -3.25 8.64 -27.15
C GLU A 206 -1.94 9.45 -27.10
N PRO A 207 -1.32 9.78 -28.25
CA PRO A 207 -0.01 10.45 -28.28
C PRO A 207 0.05 11.75 -27.48
N PHE A 208 -1.03 12.54 -27.47
CA PHE A 208 -1.10 13.79 -26.69
C PHE A 208 -1.04 13.54 -25.18
N ALA A 209 -1.57 12.41 -24.70
CA ALA A 209 -1.57 12.05 -23.30
C ALA A 209 -0.18 11.58 -22.83
N VAL A 210 0.56 10.89 -23.70
CA VAL A 210 1.94 10.49 -23.43
C VAL A 210 2.83 11.71 -23.19
N VAL A 211 2.58 12.83 -23.88
CA VAL A 211 3.36 14.07 -23.74
C VAL A 211 3.14 14.76 -22.38
N ILE A 212 1.97 14.59 -21.77
CA ILE A 212 1.65 15.23 -20.48
C ILE A 212 2.07 14.41 -19.26
N LEU A 213 2.17 13.07 -19.38
CA LEU A 213 2.54 12.17 -18.28
C LEU A 213 3.81 12.60 -17.51
N PRO A 214 4.92 13.02 -18.16
CA PRO A 214 6.15 13.38 -17.43
C PRO A 214 6.01 14.66 -16.60
N ARG A 215 5.01 15.49 -16.88
CA ARG A 215 4.75 16.77 -16.23
C ARG A 215 3.62 16.69 -15.21
N LEU A 216 2.92 15.57 -15.17
CA LEU A 216 1.77 15.39 -14.31
C LEU A 216 2.24 14.97 -12.92
N ASN A 217 1.91 15.79 -11.92
CA ASN A 217 2.00 15.38 -10.53
C ASN A 217 0.76 14.55 -10.18
N PHE A 218 0.96 13.27 -9.89
CA PHE A 218 -0.13 12.35 -9.56
C PHE A 218 -0.69 12.57 -8.17
N GLY A 219 0.02 13.26 -7.26
CA GLY A 219 -0.52 13.60 -5.94
C GLY A 219 0.50 13.50 -4.81
N SER A 220 0.02 13.03 -3.67
CA SER A 220 0.78 12.86 -2.43
C SER A 220 0.51 11.51 -1.75
N LEU A 221 1.44 11.10 -0.90
CA LEU A 221 1.31 9.93 -0.03
C LEU A 221 1.54 10.35 1.42
N ASP A 222 0.50 10.29 2.23
CA ASP A 222 0.58 10.58 3.66
C ASP A 222 0.71 9.28 4.45
N ILE A 223 1.75 9.17 5.25
CA ILE A 223 2.06 7.97 6.04
C ILE A 223 1.89 8.33 7.52
N ASN A 224 1.04 7.56 8.21
CA ASN A 224 0.78 7.71 9.62
C ASN A 224 0.87 6.35 10.31
N ILE A 225 1.77 6.26 11.28
CA ILE A 225 1.97 5.10 12.14
C ILE A 225 1.71 5.55 13.56
N SER A 226 0.80 4.86 14.21
CA SER A 226 0.37 5.15 15.56
C SER A 226 0.43 3.87 16.41
N PRO A 227 0.70 3.97 17.72
CA PRO A 227 0.88 2.80 18.59
C PRO A 227 -0.42 2.03 18.87
N SER A 228 -1.56 2.40 18.26
CA SER A 228 -2.81 1.65 18.37
C SER A 228 -2.66 0.27 17.74
N LEU A 229 -3.31 -0.73 18.33
CA LEU A 229 -3.43 -2.04 17.70
C LEU A 229 -4.48 -1.99 16.60
N ARG A 230 -4.20 -2.67 15.50
CA ARG A 230 -5.20 -2.95 14.46
C ARG A 230 -5.39 -4.46 14.29
N PHE A 231 -6.55 -4.83 13.79
CA PHE A 231 -6.88 -6.21 13.49
C PHE A 231 -7.35 -6.33 12.03
N ASN A 232 -7.21 -7.52 11.43
CA ASN A 232 -7.75 -7.87 10.12
C ASN A 232 -7.06 -7.22 8.89
N VAL A 233 -5.73 -7.15 8.90
CA VAL A 233 -4.91 -6.83 7.71
C VAL A 233 -4.14 -8.08 7.31
N SER A 234 -4.23 -8.47 6.03
CA SER A 234 -3.47 -9.60 5.51
C SER A 234 -2.07 -9.16 5.11
N ASP A 235 -1.03 -9.79 5.66
CA ASP A 235 0.37 -9.54 5.26
C ASP A 235 0.79 -10.28 3.98
N LYS A 236 -0.09 -11.16 3.47
CA LYS A 236 0.18 -11.91 2.24
C LYS A 236 0.23 -10.96 1.04
N PRO A 237 1.29 -11.05 0.20
CA PRO A 237 1.38 -10.27 -1.03
C PRO A 237 0.15 -10.50 -1.91
N LEU A 238 -0.40 -9.41 -2.43
CA LEU A 238 -1.46 -9.45 -3.43
C LEU A 238 -0.84 -9.95 -4.74
N ILE A 239 -1.46 -10.92 -5.38
CA ILE A 239 -1.11 -11.27 -6.75
C ILE A 239 -1.69 -10.16 -7.62
N ALA A 240 -0.83 -9.35 -8.23
CA ALA A 240 -1.25 -8.27 -9.12
C ALA A 240 -2.22 -8.84 -10.17
N ALA A 241 -3.39 -8.21 -10.30
CA ALA A 241 -4.38 -8.67 -11.27
C ALA A 241 -3.82 -8.41 -12.68
N VAL A 242 -3.76 -9.45 -13.51
CA VAL A 242 -3.52 -9.29 -14.95
C VAL A 242 -4.83 -8.79 -15.55
N PRO A 243 -4.91 -7.54 -16.02
CA PRO A 243 -6.16 -7.03 -16.56
C PRO A 243 -6.45 -7.74 -17.88
N GLU A 244 -7.65 -8.31 -18.00
CA GLU A 244 -8.09 -8.97 -19.23
C GLU A 244 -8.42 -7.90 -20.28
N ASN A 245 -7.91 -8.05 -21.50
CA ASN A 245 -8.35 -7.22 -22.61
C ASN A 245 -9.86 -7.43 -22.82
N SER A 246 -10.60 -6.34 -22.99
CA SER A 246 -12.07 -6.33 -23.02
C SER A 246 -12.66 -7.50 -23.81
N THR A 247 -13.48 -8.30 -23.12
CA THR A 247 -14.05 -9.59 -23.57
C THR A 247 -14.81 -9.49 -24.90
N LEU A 248 -15.27 -8.30 -25.26
CA LEU A 248 -15.91 -7.98 -26.54
C LEU A 248 -15.00 -8.26 -27.75
N LEU A 249 -13.71 -7.98 -27.64
CA LEU A 249 -12.76 -8.18 -28.74
C LEU A 249 -12.51 -9.67 -28.97
N MET A 250 -12.41 -10.47 -27.89
CA MET A 250 -12.32 -11.93 -27.99
C MET A 250 -13.62 -12.58 -28.51
N LEU A 251 -14.79 -12.07 -28.10
CA LEU A 251 -16.09 -12.58 -28.57
C LEU A 251 -16.25 -12.38 -30.10
N VAL A 252 -15.86 -11.20 -30.60
CA VAL A 252 -15.94 -10.86 -32.03
C VAL A 252 -14.96 -11.72 -32.84
N THR A 253 -13.71 -11.90 -32.40
CA THR A 253 -12.74 -12.78 -33.08
C THR A 253 -13.18 -14.24 -33.07
N GLY A 254 -13.77 -14.72 -31.96
CA GLY A 254 -14.33 -16.07 -31.87
C GLY A 254 -15.49 -16.32 -32.84
N MET A 255 -16.36 -15.33 -33.06
CA MET A 255 -17.48 -15.44 -33.99
C MET A 255 -17.06 -15.44 -35.46
N PHE A 256 -16.02 -14.67 -35.85
CA PHE A 256 -15.51 -14.70 -37.22
C PHE A 256 -14.81 -16.04 -37.57
N GLY A 257 -14.18 -16.70 -36.59
CA GLY A 257 -13.59 -18.03 -36.78
C GLY A 257 -14.62 -19.14 -37.08
N ILE A 258 -15.78 -19.10 -36.42
CA ILE A 258 -16.86 -20.08 -36.65
C ILE A 258 -17.53 -19.87 -38.02
N GLY A 259 -17.64 -18.62 -38.49
CA GLY A 259 -18.17 -18.31 -39.82
C GLY A 259 -17.36 -18.90 -40.98
N PHE A 260 -16.04 -18.97 -40.85
CA PHE A 260 -15.17 -19.51 -41.91
C PHE A 260 -15.17 -21.04 -41.95
N VAL A 261 -15.31 -21.71 -40.79
CA VAL A 261 -15.39 -23.18 -40.71
C VAL A 261 -16.76 -23.70 -41.17
N ALA A 262 -17.84 -22.95 -40.91
CA ALA A 262 -19.17 -23.33 -41.39
C ALA A 262 -19.30 -23.29 -42.93
N ARG A 263 -18.61 -22.36 -43.61
CA ARG A 263 -18.69 -22.22 -45.07
C ARG A 263 -17.99 -23.35 -45.84
N HIS A 264 -17.00 -24.03 -45.23
CA HIS A 264 -16.27 -25.12 -45.89
C HIS A 264 -17.01 -26.47 -45.87
N ARG A 265 -18.14 -26.59 -45.16
CA ARG A 265 -18.94 -27.83 -45.11
C ARG A 265 -20.21 -27.82 -45.97
N MET A 266 -20.50 -26.74 -46.68
CA MET A 266 -21.69 -26.63 -47.57
C MET A 266 -21.38 -26.84 -49.07
N VAL A 267 -20.17 -27.29 -49.41
CA VAL A 267 -19.82 -27.69 -50.80
C VAL A 267 -19.29 -29.11 -50.77
N ARG A 268 -20.18 -30.09 -50.58
CA ARG A 268 -20.02 -31.48 -51.02
C ARG A 268 -21.38 -32.13 -51.13
#